data_AF-A0A3B8NF62-F1
#
_entry.id   AF-A0A3B8NF62-F1
#
_cell.length_a   1.000
_cell.length_b   1.000
_cell.length_c   1.000
_cell.angle_alpha   90.00
_cell.angle_beta   90.00
_cell.angle_gamma   90.00
#
_symmetry.space_group_name_H-M   'P 1'
#
loop_
_entity.id
_entity.type
_entity.pdbx_description
1 polymer ?
#
loop_
_entity_poly.entity_id
_entity_poly.type
_entity_poly.pdbx_seq_one_letter_code
_entity_poly.pdbx_strand_id
1 'polypeptide(L)' 'RRINVDGNLRPGVYAKDVALHIIALLGANGGIGYAYEYGGSLFDSFSMEERMTVCNMAIEGGARCGYVNPD' A
#
# COMPACT_ATOMS: atom_id res chain seq x y z
N ARG A 1 5.49 -5.56 8.58
CA ARG A 1 4.06 -5.89 8.64
C ARG A 1 3.59 -6.13 7.22
N ARG A 2 2.91 -7.25 7.00
CA ARG A 2 2.31 -7.54 5.71
C ARG A 2 0.92 -6.93 5.62
N ILE A 3 0.63 -6.28 4.51
CA ILE A 3 -0.66 -5.69 4.15
C ILE A 3 -1.14 -6.43 2.91
N ASN A 4 -2.14 -7.28 3.09
CA ASN A 4 -2.77 -8.01 1.99
C ASN A 4 -4.02 -7.27 1.53
N VAL A 5 -4.10 -6.95 0.24
CA VAL A 5 -5.27 -6.35 -0.39
C VAL A 5 -5.64 -7.16 -1.62
N ASP A 6 -6.85 -7.69 -1.62
CA ASP A 6 -7.39 -8.54 -2.68
C ASP A 6 -8.61 -7.89 -3.32
N GLY A 7 -8.86 -8.25 -4.59
CA GLY A 7 -9.95 -7.71 -5.41
C GLY A 7 -9.47 -6.72 -6.47
N ASN A 8 -10.42 -5.93 -7.01
CA ASN A 8 -10.21 -4.98 -8.09
C ASN A 8 -10.71 -3.59 -7.72
N LEU A 9 -10.06 -2.54 -8.24
CA LEU A 9 -10.52 -1.17 -8.06
C LEU A 9 -11.80 -0.90 -8.86
N ARG A 10 -12.68 -0.09 -8.29
CA ARG A 10 -13.83 0.45 -9.01
C ARG A 10 -13.37 1.58 -9.96
N PRO A 11 -14.12 1.89 -11.03
CA PRO A 11 -13.80 3.03 -11.89
C PRO A 11 -13.65 4.32 -11.08
N GLY A 12 -12.57 5.06 -11.34
CA GLY A 12 -12.22 6.30 -10.63
C GLY A 12 -11.53 6.11 -9.28
N VAL A 13 -11.20 4.88 -8.88
CA VAL A 13 -10.36 4.58 -7.71
C VAL A 13 -8.97 4.17 -8.19
N TYR A 14 -7.94 4.70 -7.55
CA TYR A 14 -6.55 4.53 -7.95
C TYR A 14 -5.65 4.06 -6.80
N ALA A 15 -4.41 3.72 -7.11
CA ALA A 15 -3.41 3.28 -6.13
C ALA A 15 -3.26 4.21 -4.92
N LYS A 16 -3.34 5.54 -5.14
CA LYS A 16 -3.31 6.54 -4.06
C LYS A 16 -4.45 6.36 -3.07
N ASP A 17 -5.66 6.06 -3.55
CA ASP A 17 -6.83 5.87 -2.69
C ASP A 17 -6.66 4.62 -1.83
N VAL A 18 -6.03 3.57 -2.35
CA VAL A 18 -5.68 2.36 -1.59
C VAL A 18 -4.72 2.69 -0.45
N ALA A 19 -3.65 3.44 -0.73
CA ALA A 19 -2.69 3.86 0.29
C ALA A 19 -3.37 4.71 1.38
N LEU A 20 -4.19 5.69 0.99
CA LEU A 20 -4.97 6.52 1.92
C LEU A 20 -5.93 5.68 2.77
N HIS A 21 -6.59 4.69 2.17
CA HIS A 21 -7.48 3.80 2.89
C HIS A 21 -6.73 2.93 3.92
N ILE A 22 -5.57 2.40 3.55
CA ILE A 22 -4.68 1.66 4.47
C ILE A 22 -4.27 2.56 5.65
N ILE A 23 -3.84 3.79 5.39
CA ILE A 23 -3.45 4.74 6.44
C ILE A 23 -4.64 5.10 7.33
N ALA A 24 -5.84 5.29 6.76
CA ALA A 24 -7.04 5.58 7.52
C ALA A 24 -7.43 4.42 8.46
N LEU A 25 -7.22 3.16 8.04
CA LEU A 25 -7.50 1.97 8.86
C LEU A 25 -6.46 1.75 9.96
N LEU A 26 -5.18 1.93 9.65
CA LEU A 26 -4.08 1.65 10.58
C LEU A 26 -3.72 2.86 11.47
N GLY A 27 -4.12 4.06 11.07
CA GLY A 27 -3.69 5.33 11.66
C GLY A 27 -2.31 5.77 11.20
N ALA A 28 -2.01 7.06 11.33
CA ALA A 28 -0.73 7.67 10.94
C ALA A 28 0.49 7.10 11.70
N ASN A 29 0.28 6.52 12.88
CA ASN A 29 1.31 5.85 13.67
C ASN A 29 1.29 4.32 13.52
N GLY A 30 0.43 3.78 12.64
CA GLY A 30 0.18 2.35 12.53
C GLY A 30 1.39 1.52 12.06
N GLY A 31 2.38 2.18 11.45
CA GLY A 31 3.58 1.59 10.89
C GLY A 31 4.84 1.75 11.74
N ILE A 32 4.79 2.45 12.88
CA ILE A 32 5.97 2.64 13.74
C ILE A 32 6.57 1.28 14.13
N GLY A 33 7.87 1.12 13.87
CA GLY A 33 8.60 -0.13 14.14
C GLY A 33 8.45 -1.21 13.06
N TYR A 34 7.76 -0.93 11.95
CA TYR A 34 7.55 -1.88 10.85
C TYR A 34 8.02 -1.31 9.50
N ALA A 35 8.43 -2.22 8.62
CA ALA A 35 8.35 -2.01 7.17
C ALA A 35 6.99 -2.51 6.68
N TYR A 36 6.39 -1.87 5.68
CA TYR A 36 5.17 -2.34 5.03
C TYR A 36 5.53 -3.21 3.82
N GLU A 37 5.02 -4.44 3.84
CA GLU A 37 5.07 -5.37 2.71
C GLU A 37 3.67 -5.42 2.10
N TYR A 38 3.50 -4.80 0.94
CA TYR A 38 2.24 -4.77 0.21
C TYR A 38 2.14 -5.99 -0.71
N GLY A 39 1.03 -6.73 -0.61
CA GLY A 39 0.78 -7.91 -1.44
C GLY A 39 -0.70 -8.24 -1.53
N GLY A 40 -1.02 -9.31 -2.26
CA GLY A 40 -2.39 -9.67 -2.58
C GLY A 40 -2.74 -9.30 -4.02
N SER A 41 -3.86 -9.85 -4.50
CA SER A 41 -4.18 -9.88 -5.93
C SER A 41 -4.26 -8.49 -6.56
N LEU A 42 -4.59 -7.47 -5.76
CA LEU A 42 -4.65 -6.10 -6.23
C LEU A 42 -3.26 -5.55 -6.55
N PHE A 43 -2.29 -5.73 -5.65
CA PHE A 43 -0.92 -5.27 -5.87
C PHE A 43 -0.22 -6.06 -6.97
N ASP A 44 -0.57 -7.33 -7.14
CA ASP A 44 -0.09 -8.14 -8.27
C ASP A 44 -0.58 -7.55 -9.61
N SER A 45 -1.79 -6.99 -9.66
CA SER A 45 -2.36 -6.34 -10.84
C SER A 45 -1.86 -4.91 -11.10
N PHE A 46 -1.19 -4.28 -10.13
CA PHE A 46 -0.69 -2.91 -10.27
C PHE A 46 0.53 -2.83 -11.19
N SER A 47 0.54 -1.81 -12.02
CA SER A 47 1.72 -1.36 -12.75
C SER A 47 2.84 -0.90 -11.80
N MET A 48 4.06 -0.77 -12.31
CA MET A 48 5.18 -0.26 -11.53
C MET A 48 4.93 1.15 -10.97
N GLU A 49 4.27 2.03 -11.72
CA GLU A 49 3.93 3.39 -11.28
C GLU A 49 2.94 3.37 -10.10
N GLU A 50 1.93 2.49 -10.17
CA GLU A 50 0.96 2.30 -9.10
C GLU A 50 1.61 1.70 -7.85
N ARG A 51 2.51 0.71 -8.01
CA ARG A 51 3.31 0.15 -6.90
C ARG A 51 4.18 1.22 -6.25
N MET A 52 4.86 2.05 -7.04
CA MET A 52 5.67 3.17 -6.53
C MET A 52 4.82 4.19 -5.77
N THR A 53 3.60 4.48 -6.25
CA THR A 53 2.66 5.40 -5.58
C THR A 53 2.36 4.92 -4.15
N VAL A 54 2.05 3.63 -3.95
CA VAL A 54 1.74 3.10 -2.61
C VAL A 54 2.97 2.98 -1.72
N CYS A 55 4.12 2.61 -2.28
CA CYS A 55 5.38 2.57 -1.54
C CYS A 55 5.83 3.96 -1.08
N ASN A 56 5.65 5.00 -1.91
CA ASN A 56 5.95 6.37 -1.56
C ASN A 56 5.16 6.80 -0.30
N MET A 57 3.90 6.36 -0.20
CA MET A 57 3.01 6.73 0.89
C MET A 57 3.19 5.92 2.19
N ALA A 58 4.17 5.02 2.26
CA ALA A 58 4.39 4.20 3.45
C ALA A 58 4.83 5.04 4.67
N ILE A 59 5.54 6.16 4.43
CA ILE A 59 6.06 7.02 5.49
C ILE A 59 4.94 7.80 6.19
N GLU A 60 3.86 8.15 5.48
CA GLU A 60 2.67 8.82 6.01
C GLU A 60 1.88 7.90 6.96
N GLY A 61 2.01 6.58 6.81
CA GLY A 61 1.52 5.58 7.77
C GLY A 61 2.49 5.30 8.92
N GLY A 62 3.63 6.00 8.98
CA GLY A 62 4.66 5.84 10.00
C GLY A 62 5.59 4.64 9.79
N ALA A 63 5.50 3.96 8.65
CA ALA A 63 6.37 2.82 8.34
C ALA A 63 7.77 3.29 7.92
N ARG A 64 8.79 2.47 8.21
CA ARG A 64 10.19 2.78 7.87
C ARG A 64 10.43 2.78 6.36
N CYS A 65 9.72 1.89 5.65
CA CYS A 65 9.68 1.80 4.20
C CYS A 65 8.44 1.01 3.79
N GLY A 66 8.08 1.10 2.51
CA GLY A 66 7.10 0.23 1.85
C GLY A 66 7.73 -0.46 0.66
N TYR A 67 7.38 -1.73 0.43
CA TYR A 67 7.78 -2.47 -0.77
C TYR A 67 6.67 -3.42 -1.23
N VAL A 68 6.70 -3.72 -2.53
CA VAL A 68 5.93 -4.79 -3.19
C VAL A 68 6.97 -5.78 -3.70
N ASN A 69 6.72 -7.10 -3.56
CA ASN A 69 7.65 -8.10 -4.08
C ASN A 69 7.75 -8.01 -5.62
N PRO A 70 8.90 -8.34 -6.22
CA PRO A 70 9.00 -8.49 -7.67
C PRO A 70 8.09 -9.63 -8.15
N ASP A 71 7.50 -9.42 -9.32
CA ASP A 71 6.69 -10.37 -10.07
C ASP A 71 7.52 -11.31 -10.95
#